data_AF-A0A0B7IAK3-F1
#
_entry.id   AF-A0A0B7IAK3-F1
#
_cell.length_a   1.000
_cell.length_b   1.000
_cell.length_c   1.000
_cell.angle_alpha   90.00
_cell.angle_beta   90.00
_cell.angle_gamma   90.00
#
_symmetry.space_group_name_H-M   'P 1'
#
loop_
_entity.id
_entity.type
_entity.pdbx_description
1 polymer ?
#
loop_
_entity_poly.entity_id
_entity_poly.type
_entity_poly.pdbx_seq_one_letter_code
_entity_poly.pdbx_strand_id
1 'polypeptide(L)' 'MQHSNGARITIEKDGLTAPFSVTLGVYGEFMHTDFFSTQSEANRYQQFVMREIEKLLVILSEENPDRGAEYQAIIKNITQ' A
#
# COMPACT_ATOMS: atom_id res chain seq x y z
N MET A 1 -1.08 -10.55 3.66
CA MET A 1 -2.54 -10.51 3.90
C MET A 1 -3.21 -10.19 2.58
N GLN A 2 -4.30 -10.86 2.25
CA GLN A 2 -5.14 -10.55 1.09
C GLN A 2 -6.38 -9.81 1.61
N HIS A 3 -6.64 -8.62 1.08
CA HIS A 3 -7.85 -7.86 1.36
C HIS A 3 -8.96 -8.33 0.42
N SER A 4 -10.20 -8.38 0.91
CA SER A 4 -11.36 -8.88 0.14
C SER A 4 -11.61 -8.11 -1.15
N ASN A 5 -11.14 -6.87 -1.24
CA ASN A 5 -11.41 -5.96 -2.36
C ASN A 5 -10.23 -5.89 -3.36
N GLY A 6 -9.48 -6.98 -3.53
CA GLY A 6 -8.44 -7.06 -4.58
C GLY A 6 -7.11 -6.39 -4.25
N ALA A 7 -6.89 -6.03 -2.98
CA ALA A 7 -5.59 -5.55 -2.51
C ALA A 7 -4.77 -6.67 -1.84
N ARG A 8 -3.45 -6.66 -2.03
CA ARG A 8 -2.52 -7.59 -1.40
C ARG A 8 -1.37 -6.82 -0.78
N ILE A 9 -1.02 -7.16 0.46
CA ILE A 9 0.19 -6.64 1.12
C ILE A 9 1.01 -7.83 1.62
N THR A 10 2.30 -7.84 1.30
CA THR A 10 3.28 -8.86 1.72
C THR A 10 4.48 -8.20 2.37
N ILE A 11 5.05 -8.89 3.36
CA ILE A 11 6.37 -8.58 3.91
C ILE A 11 7.28 -9.74 3.54
N GLU A 12 8.32 -9.46 2.78
CA GLU A 12 9.38 -10.43 2.50
C GLU A 12 10.58 -10.12 3.41
N LYS A 13 11.33 -11.17 3.76
CA LYS A 13 12.48 -11.09 4.67
C LYS A 13 13.72 -11.63 3.96
N ASP A 14 14.87 -11.29 4.52
CA ASP A 14 16.18 -11.80 4.08
C ASP A 14 16.46 -11.47 2.60
N GLY A 15 16.01 -10.28 2.18
CA GLY A 15 16.24 -9.77 0.84
C GLY A 15 17.70 -9.41 0.61
N LEU A 16 18.14 -9.50 -0.65
CA LEU A 16 19.52 -9.18 -1.03
C LEU A 16 19.85 -7.69 -0.83
N THR A 17 18.90 -6.80 -1.17
CA THR A 17 19.07 -5.35 -1.10
C THR A 17 18.73 -4.78 0.28
N ALA A 18 17.71 -5.34 0.95
CA ALA A 18 17.27 -4.91 2.26
C ALA A 18 16.75 -6.10 3.08
N PRO A 19 16.91 -6.09 4.42
CA PRO A 19 16.45 -7.19 5.27
C PRO A 19 14.94 -7.44 5.19
N PHE A 20 14.15 -6.39 4.94
CA PHE A 20 12.71 -6.48 4.76
C PHE A 20 12.25 -5.64 3.58
N SER A 21 11.34 -6.19 2.79
CA SER A 21 10.57 -5.43 1.79
C SER A 21 9.09 -5.57 2.08
N VAL A 22 8.34 -4.47 1.97
CA VAL A 22 6.88 -4.48 2.03
C VAL A 22 6.37 -4.16 0.65
N THR A 23 5.74 -5.14 0.01
CA THR A 23 5.10 -4.95 -1.30
C THR A 23 3.61 -4.91 -1.12
N LEU A 24 2.97 -3.95 -1.77
CA LEU A 24 1.53 -3.85 -1.84
C LEU A 24 1.06 -3.65 -3.28
N GLY A 25 -0.16 -4.11 -3.56
CA GLY A 25 -0.80 -3.87 -4.83
C GLY A 25 -2.31 -3.87 -4.71
N VAL A 26 -2.95 -2.97 -5.46
CA VAL A 26 -4.39 -2.94 -5.73
C VAL A 26 -4.54 -3.25 -7.22
N TYR A 27 -5.24 -4.33 -7.53
CA TYR A 27 -5.34 -4.84 -8.91
C TYR A 27 -5.89 -3.80 -9.88
N GLY A 28 -5.14 -3.52 -10.96
CA GLY A 28 -5.54 -2.56 -12.01
C GLY A 28 -5.23 -1.09 -11.69
N GLU A 29 -4.75 -0.78 -10.48
CA GLU A 29 -4.67 0.60 -9.98
C GLU A 29 -3.24 0.98 -9.60
N PHE A 30 -2.62 0.21 -8.69
CA PHE A 30 -1.40 0.64 -8.03
C PHE A 30 -0.57 -0.53 -7.51
N MET A 31 0.75 -0.41 -7.59
CA MET A 31 1.70 -1.33 -6.97
C MET A 31 2.90 -0.55 -6.44
N HIS A 32 3.33 -0.84 -5.22
CA HIS A 32 4.46 -0.17 -4.57
C HIS A 32 5.22 -1.12 -3.66
N THR A 33 6.52 -0.89 -3.56
CA THR A 33 7.42 -1.66 -2.69
C THR A 33 8.33 -0.70 -1.95
N ASP A 34 8.36 -0.83 -0.62
CA ASP A 34 9.29 -0.11 0.25
C ASP A 34 10.20 -1.05 1.03
N PHE A 35 11.34 -0.53 1.46
CA PHE A 35 12.42 -1.31 2.06
C PHE A 35 12.71 -0.85 3.50
N PHE A 36 12.94 -1.81 4.40
CA PHE A 36 13.15 -1.56 5.82
C PHE A 36 14.30 -2.39 6.39
N SER A 37 14.97 -1.83 7.40
CA SER A 37 16.09 -2.49 8.08
C SER A 37 15.60 -3.44 9.19
N THR A 38 14.42 -3.18 9.76
CA THR A 38 13.87 -3.97 10.86
C THR A 38 12.46 -4.47 10.60
N GLN A 39 12.12 -5.63 11.19
CA GLN A 39 10.77 -6.19 11.16
C GLN A 39 9.74 -5.22 11.75
N SER A 40 10.12 -4.48 12.79
CA SER A 40 9.24 -3.53 13.47
C SER A 40 8.85 -2.36 12.57
N GLU A 41 9.79 -1.85 11.77
CA GLU A 41 9.50 -0.82 10.75
C GLU A 41 8.60 -1.38 9.66
N ALA A 42 8.92 -2.55 9.11
CA ALA A 42 8.11 -3.20 8.08
C ALA A 42 6.66 -3.45 8.55
N ASN A 43 6.48 -3.91 9.79
CA ASN A 43 5.16 -4.12 10.38
C ASN A 43 4.39 -2.81 10.58
N ARG A 44 5.06 -1.76 11.06
CA ARG A 44 4.45 -0.42 11.22
C ARG A 44 4.00 0.13 9.88
N TYR A 45 4.84 0.00 8.85
CA TYR A 45 4.50 0.43 7.50
C TYR A 45 3.34 -0.39 6.91
N GLN A 46 3.34 -1.73 7.05
CA GLN A 46 2.22 -2.57 6.63
C GLN A 46 0.89 -2.11 7.24
N GLN A 47 0.86 -1.82 8.54
CA GLN A 47 -0.35 -1.34 9.22
C GLN A 47 -0.78 0.06 8.78
N PHE A 48 0.18 0.92 8.47
CA PHE A 48 -0.08 2.26 7.92
C PHE A 48 -0.69 2.14 6.53
N VAL A 49 -0.05 1.43 5.62
CA VAL A 49 -0.50 1.30 4.23
C VAL A 49 -1.84 0.58 4.14
N MET A 50 -2.12 -0.38 5.01
CA MET A 50 -3.44 -1.02 5.05
C MET A 50 -4.57 0.01 5.23
N ARG A 51 -4.39 1.02 6.08
CA ARG A 51 -5.38 2.10 6.29
C ARG A 51 -5.49 3.02 5.08
N GLU A 52 -4.38 3.31 4.41
CA GLU A 52 -4.39 4.12 3.20
C GLU A 52 -5.06 3.38 2.03
N ILE A 53 -4.85 2.07 1.90
CA ILE A 53 -5.55 1.22 0.92
C ILE A 53 -7.05 1.20 1.18
N GLU A 54 -7.49 1.11 2.44
CA GLU A 54 -8.93 1.17 2.76
C GLU A 54 -9.57 2.47 2.24
N LYS A 55 -8.90 3.61 2.41
CA LYS A 55 -9.34 4.90 1.84
C LYS A 55 -9.36 4.87 0.31
N LEU A 56 -8.31 4.33 -0.30
CA LEU A 56 -8.21 4.22 -1.76
C LEU A 56 -9.36 3.39 -2.34
N LEU A 57 -9.70 2.27 -1.70
CA LEU A 57 -10.79 1.39 -2.14
C LEU A 57 -12.17 2.06 -2.08
N VAL A 58 -12.40 2.92 -1.07
CA VAL A 58 -13.64 3.70 -0.98
C VAL A 58 -13.76 4.64 -2.18
N ILE A 59 -12.72 5.42 -2.45
CA ILE A 59 -12.70 6.38 -3.57
C ILE A 59 -12.84 5.68 -4.93
N LEU A 60 -12.21 4.51 -5.09
CA LEU A 60 -12.31 3.73 -6.31
C LEU A 60 -13.72 3.16 -6.54
N SER A 61 -14.45 2.88 -5.47
CA SER A 61 -15.84 2.38 -5.53
C SER A 61 -16.88 3.47 -5.78
N GLU A 62 -16.55 4.74 -5.52
CA GLU A 62 -17.43 5.87 -5.76
C GLU A 62 -17.37 6.31 -7.23
N GLU A 63 -18.55 6.50 -7.85
CA GLU A 63 -18.69 7.19 -9.13
C GLU A 63 -18.50 8.70 -8.93
N ASN A 64 -17.25 9.11 -8.75
CA ASN A 64 -16.86 10.51 -8.61
C ASN A 64 -15.84 10.89 -9.70
N PRO A 65 -16.23 11.69 -10.70
CA PRO A 65 -15.35 12.09 -11.80
C PRO A 65 -14.17 12.97 -11.34
N ASP A 66 -14.28 13.62 -10.18
CA ASP A 66 -13.27 14.54 -9.64
C ASP A 66 -12.37 13.91 -8.56
N ARG A 67 -12.44 12.58 -8.39
CA ARG A 67 -11.67 11.84 -7.37
C ARG A 67 -10.14 11.88 -7.52
N GLY A 68 -9.64 12.44 -8.62
CA GLY A 68 -8.22 12.47 -8.96
C GLY A 68 -7.35 13.11 -7.87
N ALA A 69 -7.79 14.20 -7.25
CA ALA A 69 -7.00 14.87 -6.20
C ALA A 69 -6.86 14.01 -4.94
N GLU A 70 -7.94 13.36 -4.51
CA GLU A 70 -7.95 12.48 -3.33
C GLU A 70 -7.14 11.21 -3.58
N TYR A 71 -7.30 10.61 -4.76
CA TYR A 71 -6.47 9.49 -5.21
C TYR A 71 -4.98 9.84 -5.10
N GLN A 72 -4.58 10.97 -5.69
CA GLN A 72 -3.18 11.40 -5.69
C GLN A 72 -2.67 11.68 -4.27
N ALA A 73 -3.48 12.25 -3.38
CA ALA A 73 -3.10 12.47 -2.00
C ALA A 73 -2.81 11.16 -1.26
N ILE A 74 -3.63 10.12 -1.47
CA ILE A 74 -3.42 8.80 -0.85
C ILE A 74 -2.20 8.11 -1.41
N ILE A 75 -2.02 8.10 -2.75
CA ILE A 75 -0.82 7.52 -3.36
C ILE A 75 0.43 8.20 -2.81
N LYS A 76 0.41 9.54 -2.72
CA LYS A 76 1.52 10.31 -2.16
C LYS A 76 1.82 9.94 -0.71
N ASN A 77 0.81 9.65 0.12
CA ASN A 77 1.04 9.19 1.50
C ASN A 77 1.73 7.82 1.55
N ILE A 78 1.43 6.93 0.60
CA ILE A 78 2.01 5.59 0.56
C ILE A 78 3.46 5.60 0.06
N THR A 79 3.79 6.48 -0.89
CA THR A 79 5.08 6.48 -1.59
C THR A 79 6.09 7.53 -1.08
N GLN A 80 5.80 8.24 0.01
CA GLN A 80 6.66 9.30 0.57
C GLN A 80 7.54 8.79 1.72
#